data_AF-A0A1W6WUA6-F1
#
_entry.id   AF-A0A1W6WUA6-F1
#
_cell.length_a   1.000
_cell.length_b   1.000
_cell.length_c   1.000
_cell.angle_alpha   90.00
_cell.angle_beta   90.00
_cell.angle_gamma   90.00
#
_symmetry.space_group_name_H-M   'P 1'
#
loop_
_entity.id
_entity.type
_entity.pdbx_description
1 polymer ?
#
loop_
_entity_poly.entity_id
_entity_poly.type
_entity_poly.pdbx_seq_one_letter_code
_entity_poly.pdbx_strand_id
1 'polypeptide(L)'
;MVVLYMIWLVFGFIKDKSTQQSKVLSAINYAILFIGFGCNIFALLAASNYIASGSIAFNFGLGTLFLVLGNYMQQTKPNGLVGIRMDWTLENPVVWRKTHRFASRVFVIGSLCIYAGALLPDPFNIFMGIGIILICIIVSTIKSYSIYKEELKM
;
A
#
# COMPACT_ATOMS: atom_id res chain seq x y z
N MET A 1 0.04 17.23 10.95
CA MET A 1 0.07 16.68 9.57
C MET A 1 1.07 17.41 8.66
N VAL A 2 1.10 18.75 8.57
CA VAL A 2 2.11 19.51 7.80
C VAL A 2 3.55 19.20 8.22
N VAL A 3 3.79 19.02 9.53
CA VAL A 3 5.11 18.64 10.07
C VAL A 3 5.55 17.24 9.59
N LEU A 4 4.62 16.28 9.45
CA LEU A 4 4.92 14.96 8.89
C LEU A 4 5.27 15.05 7.40
N TYR A 5 4.58 15.91 6.64
CA TYR A 5 4.91 16.17 5.24
C TYR A 5 6.27 16.87 5.07
N MET A 6 6.61 17.79 5.97
CA MET A 6 7.90 18.48 6.00
C MET A 6 9.04 17.50 6.34
N ILE A 7 8.86 16.66 7.37
CA ILE A 7 9.81 15.59 7.71
C ILE A 7 10.01 14.64 6.53
N TRP A 8 8.93 14.29 5.83
CA TRP A 8 8.97 13.39 4.69
C TRP A 8 9.63 14.01 3.45
N LEU A 9 9.45 15.31 3.21
CA LEU A 9 10.17 16.06 2.17
C LEU A 9 11.69 16.03 2.42
N VAL A 10 12.11 16.17 3.67
CA VAL A 10 13.53 16.08 4.08
C VAL A 10 14.10 14.67 3.82
N PHE A 11 13.33 13.61 4.08
CA PHE A 11 13.72 12.23 3.72
C PHE A 11 13.88 12.03 2.20
N GLY A 12 13.10 12.75 1.38
CA GLY A 12 13.21 12.73 -0.07
C GLY A 12 14.57 13.20 -0.62
N PHE A 13 15.30 14.01 0.14
CA PHE A 13 16.63 14.52 -0.23
C PHE A 13 17.78 13.53 0.06
N ILE A 14 17.58 12.48 0.85
CA ILE A 14 18.63 11.54 1.29
C ILE A 14 18.95 10.47 0.22
N LYS A 15 18.61 10.71 -1.06
CA LYS A 15 18.47 9.62 -2.03
C LYS A 15 19.78 9.17 -2.71
N ASP A 16 20.15 7.93 -2.43
CA ASP A 16 21.26 7.17 -3.03
C ASP A 16 20.88 6.50 -4.38
N LYS A 17 21.90 6.01 -5.08
CA LYS A 17 22.27 6.19 -6.50
C LYS A 17 21.80 5.09 -7.47
N SER A 18 20.54 4.64 -7.42
CA SER A 18 19.99 3.78 -8.49
C SER A 18 18.77 4.36 -9.20
N THR A 19 18.94 4.74 -10.47
CA THR A 19 17.98 5.51 -11.28
C THR A 19 16.62 4.82 -11.40
N GLN A 20 16.57 3.48 -11.43
CA GLN A 20 15.31 2.71 -11.50
C GLN A 20 14.54 2.70 -10.16
N GLN A 21 15.23 2.43 -9.04
CA GLN A 21 14.61 2.45 -7.70
C GLN A 21 14.11 3.85 -7.37
N SER A 22 14.82 4.86 -7.88
CA SER A 22 14.44 6.24 -7.64
C SER A 22 13.08 6.59 -8.21
N LYS A 23 12.74 6.10 -9.40
CA LYS A 23 11.45 6.34 -10.07
C LYS A 23 10.29 5.66 -9.34
N VAL A 24 10.48 4.41 -8.92
CA VAL A 24 9.45 3.65 -8.17
C VAL A 24 9.21 4.31 -6.82
N LEU A 25 10.28 4.63 -6.09
CA LEU A 25 10.16 5.30 -4.81
C LEU A 25 9.50 6.67 -4.95
N SER A 26 9.85 7.46 -5.97
CA SER A 26 9.20 8.75 -6.20
C SER A 26 7.71 8.58 -6.56
N ALA A 27 7.35 7.56 -7.33
CA ALA A 27 5.96 7.31 -7.71
C ALA A 27 5.09 6.92 -6.50
N ILE A 28 5.58 6.00 -5.66
CA ILE A 28 4.93 5.64 -4.38
C ILE A 28 4.82 6.89 -3.50
N ASN A 29 5.87 7.70 -3.49
CA ASN A 29 5.92 8.90 -2.70
C ASN A 29 4.88 9.93 -3.11
N TYR A 30 4.80 10.26 -4.41
CA TYR A 30 3.77 11.16 -4.93
C TYR A 30 2.36 10.61 -4.70
N ALA A 31 2.16 9.29 -4.79
CA ALA A 31 0.87 8.68 -4.49
C ALA A 31 0.46 8.87 -3.02
N ILE A 32 1.38 8.64 -2.07
CA ILE A 32 1.12 8.86 -0.63
C ILE A 32 0.78 10.32 -0.37
N LEU A 33 1.54 11.27 -0.96
CA LEU A 33 1.27 12.69 -0.82
C LEU A 33 -0.08 13.09 -1.38
N PHE A 34 -0.39 12.63 -2.60
CA PHE A 34 -1.64 12.96 -3.28
C PHE A 34 -2.85 12.46 -2.50
N ILE A 35 -2.79 11.20 -2.05
CA ILE A 35 -3.86 10.57 -1.26
C ILE A 35 -4.00 11.26 0.09
N GLY A 36 -2.89 11.51 0.77
CA GLY A 36 -2.91 12.18 2.06
C GLY A 36 -3.44 13.62 1.95
N PHE A 37 -3.08 14.37 0.89
CA PHE A 37 -3.64 15.69 0.62
C PHE A 37 -5.14 15.62 0.34
N GLY A 38 -5.58 14.66 -0.48
CA GLY A 38 -7.00 14.39 -0.74
C GLY A 38 -7.78 14.12 0.55
N CYS A 39 -7.30 13.21 1.39
CA CYS A 39 -7.92 12.90 2.69
C CYS A 39 -8.08 14.14 3.58
N ASN A 40 -7.14 15.09 3.54
CA ASN A 40 -7.25 16.34 4.32
C ASN A 40 -8.33 17.27 3.77
N ILE A 41 -8.43 17.42 2.44
CA ILE A 41 -9.53 18.19 1.82
C ILE A 41 -10.88 17.58 2.22
N PHE A 42 -11.02 16.26 2.13
CA PHE A 42 -12.25 15.59 2.51
C PHE A 42 -12.56 15.71 4.01
N ALA A 43 -11.55 15.65 4.87
CA ALA A 43 -11.74 15.86 6.32
C ALA A 43 -12.22 17.28 6.63
N LEU A 44 -11.70 18.30 5.94
CA LEU A 44 -12.15 19.69 6.08
C LEU A 44 -13.58 19.90 5.58
N LEU A 45 -13.95 19.27 4.44
CA LEU A 45 -15.30 19.33 3.90
C LEU A 45 -16.31 18.59 4.80
N ALA A 46 -15.91 17.47 5.39
CA ALA A 46 -16.72 16.77 6.39
C ALA A 46 -16.90 17.61 7.66
N ALA A 47 -15.84 18.28 8.14
CA ALA A 47 -15.93 19.21 9.27
C ALA A 47 -16.83 20.43 8.98
N SER A 48 -16.98 20.78 7.70
CA SER A 48 -17.86 21.87 7.25
C SER A 48 -19.31 21.43 7.01
N ASN A 49 -19.68 20.20 7.39
CA ASN A 49 -21.01 19.59 7.16
C ASN A 49 -21.45 19.47 5.69
N TYR A 50 -20.51 19.59 4.72
CA TYR A 50 -20.82 19.45 3.29
C TYR A 50 -20.86 17.99 2.81
N ILE A 51 -20.27 17.04 3.56
CA ILE A 51 -20.16 15.63 3.16
C ILE A 51 -20.64 14.71 4.29
N ALA A 52 -21.34 13.64 3.92
CA ALA A 52 -22.07 12.72 4.80
C ALA A 52 -21.24 12.01 5.89
N SER A 53 -19.95 11.74 5.69
CA SER A 53 -19.03 11.29 6.75
C SER A 53 -17.57 11.28 6.31
N GLY A 54 -16.66 11.71 7.21
CA GLY A 54 -15.21 11.67 6.95
C GLY A 54 -14.65 10.25 6.78
N SER A 55 -15.33 9.25 7.34
CA SER A 55 -14.93 7.85 7.28
C SER A 55 -15.03 7.24 5.88
N ILE A 56 -16.03 7.63 5.10
CA ILE A 56 -16.17 7.17 3.71
C ILE A 56 -14.96 7.66 2.91
N ALA A 57 -14.65 8.96 3.00
CA ALA A 57 -13.52 9.54 2.32
C ALA A 57 -12.18 8.89 2.72
N PHE A 58 -12.01 8.59 4.01
CA PHE A 58 -10.84 7.88 4.50
C PHE A 58 -10.71 6.48 3.87
N ASN A 59 -11.78 5.68 3.86
CA ASN A 59 -11.76 4.35 3.26
C ASN A 59 -11.51 4.39 1.75
N PHE A 60 -12.06 5.38 1.04
CA PHE A 60 -11.77 5.58 -0.39
C PHE A 60 -10.31 5.95 -0.66
N GLY A 61 -9.73 6.86 0.13
CA GLY A 61 -8.31 7.20 0.03
C GLY A 61 -7.42 5.99 0.31
N LEU A 62 -7.76 5.23 1.34
CA LEU A 62 -7.02 4.05 1.77
C LEU A 62 -7.13 2.89 0.76
N GLY A 63 -8.31 2.63 0.20
CA GLY A 63 -8.48 1.67 -0.89
C GLY A 63 -7.68 2.07 -2.13
N THR A 64 -7.65 3.36 -2.48
CA THR A 64 -6.88 3.87 -3.63
C THR A 64 -5.40 3.66 -3.42
N LEU A 65 -4.91 3.88 -2.20
CA LEU A 65 -3.51 3.61 -1.85
C LEU A 65 -3.14 2.14 -2.10
N PHE A 66 -3.97 1.21 -1.63
CA PHE A 66 -3.74 -0.23 -1.80
C PHE A 66 -3.84 -0.66 -3.26
N LEU A 67 -4.75 -0.08 -4.03
CA LEU A 67 -4.88 -0.32 -5.47
C LEU A 67 -3.61 0.09 -6.22
N VAL A 68 -3.11 1.30 -5.93
CA VAL A 68 -1.88 1.83 -6.53
C VAL A 68 -0.67 0.99 -6.12
N LEU A 69 -0.49 0.72 -4.82
CA LEU A 69 0.60 -0.10 -4.31
C LEU A 69 0.58 -1.51 -4.91
N GLY A 70 -0.60 -2.14 -5.00
CA GLY A 70 -0.77 -3.44 -5.62
C GLY A 70 -0.28 -3.46 -7.06
N ASN A 71 -0.62 -2.44 -7.87
CA ASN A 71 -0.15 -2.33 -9.24
C ASN A 71 1.38 -2.17 -9.32
N TYR A 72 1.96 -1.32 -8.48
CA TYR A 72 3.41 -1.10 -8.45
C TYR A 72 4.21 -2.33 -7.99
N MET A 73 3.64 -3.19 -7.12
CA MET A 73 4.34 -4.39 -6.65
C MET A 73 4.78 -5.31 -7.79
N GLN A 74 3.99 -5.46 -8.87
CA GLN A 74 4.35 -6.35 -9.99
C GLN A 74 5.59 -5.91 -10.75
N GLN A 75 5.82 -4.59 -10.82
CA GLN A 75 6.89 -3.99 -11.62
C GLN A 75 8.19 -3.83 -10.81
N THR A 76 8.13 -4.11 -9.51
CA THR A 76 9.23 -3.88 -8.58
C THR A 76 10.25 -5.01 -8.67
N LYS A 77 11.49 -4.67 -9.02
CA LYS A 77 12.63 -5.60 -8.97
C LYS A 77 13.11 -5.78 -7.52
N PRO A 78 13.78 -6.90 -7.19
CA PRO A 78 14.39 -7.10 -5.87
C PRO A 78 15.18 -5.87 -5.45
N ASN A 79 14.86 -5.35 -4.27
CA ASN A 79 15.48 -4.13 -3.76
C ASN A 79 15.38 -4.08 -2.23
N GLY A 80 16.26 -3.31 -1.61
CA GLY A 80 16.32 -3.19 -0.15
C GLY A 80 15.27 -2.28 0.49
N LEU A 81 14.42 -1.59 -0.28
CA LEU A 81 13.58 -0.48 0.20
C LEU A 81 12.07 -0.74 0.15
N VAL A 82 11.56 -1.36 -0.91
CA VAL A 82 10.13 -1.45 -1.27
C VAL A 82 9.76 -2.89 -1.57
N GLY A 83 8.69 -3.38 -0.93
CA GLY A 83 8.13 -4.71 -1.15
C GLY A 83 8.10 -5.58 0.09
N ILE A 84 7.77 -6.87 -0.10
CA ILE A 84 7.81 -7.90 0.94
C ILE A 84 9.27 -8.37 1.04
N ARG A 85 9.99 -7.81 2.02
CA ARG A 85 11.45 -7.98 2.21
C ARG A 85 11.72 -9.00 3.30
N MET A 86 11.58 -10.27 2.96
CA MET A 86 12.08 -11.36 3.79
C MET A 86 13.43 -11.82 3.25
N ASP A 87 14.31 -12.35 4.11
CA ASP A 87 15.67 -12.78 3.71
C ASP A 87 15.63 -13.66 2.46
N TRP A 88 14.72 -14.62 2.43
CA TRP A 88 14.51 -15.53 1.31
C TRP A 88 14.00 -14.87 0.01
N THR A 89 13.29 -13.75 0.11
CA THR A 89 12.81 -13.02 -1.10
C THR A 89 13.91 -12.16 -1.72
N LEU A 90 14.87 -11.70 -0.92
CA LEU A 90 15.96 -10.86 -1.40
C LEU A 90 17.05 -11.70 -2.08
N GLU A 91 17.28 -12.90 -1.59
CA GLU A 91 18.27 -13.83 -2.15
C GLU A 91 17.86 -14.40 -3.52
N ASN A 92 16.57 -14.62 -3.76
CA ASN A 92 16.09 -15.26 -4.98
C ASN A 92 15.13 -14.36 -5.79
N PRO A 93 15.53 -13.89 -6.99
CA PRO A 93 14.69 -13.03 -7.84
C PRO A 93 13.44 -13.74 -8.40
N VAL A 94 13.43 -15.08 -8.48
CA VAL A 94 12.26 -15.87 -8.88
C VAL A 94 11.22 -15.84 -7.78
N VAL A 95 11.63 -16.11 -6.54
CA VAL A 95 10.76 -16.03 -5.34
C VAL A 95 10.21 -14.62 -5.19
N TRP A 96 11.06 -13.60 -5.35
CA TRP A 96 10.63 -12.19 -5.34
C TRP A 96 9.48 -11.92 -6.33
N ARG A 97 9.66 -12.29 -7.61
CA ARG A 97 8.65 -12.02 -8.65
C ARG A 97 7.36 -12.77 -8.40
N LYS A 98 7.43 -14.05 -8.01
CA LYS A 98 6.23 -14.86 -7.70
C LYS A 98 5.46 -14.26 -6.52
N THR A 99 6.15 -13.88 -5.45
CA THR A 99 5.55 -13.27 -4.25
C THR A 99 4.89 -11.93 -4.57
N HIS A 100 5.59 -11.02 -5.26
CA HIS A 100 5.05 -9.70 -5.57
C HIS A 100 3.92 -9.74 -6.60
N ARG A 101 3.94 -10.69 -7.54
CA ARG A 101 2.82 -10.94 -8.45
C ARG A 101 1.59 -11.45 -7.71
N PHE A 102 1.76 -12.29 -6.69
CA PHE A 102 0.64 -12.72 -5.85
C PHE A 102 0.12 -11.56 -4.97
N ALA A 103 1.01 -10.88 -4.25
CA ALA A 103 0.67 -9.76 -3.38
C ALA A 103 -0.07 -8.64 -4.12
N SER A 104 0.32 -8.33 -5.36
CA SER A 104 -0.40 -7.36 -6.19
C SER A 104 -1.89 -7.69 -6.38
N ARG A 105 -2.24 -8.96 -6.63
CA ARG A 105 -3.62 -9.40 -6.80
C ARG A 105 -4.39 -9.31 -5.49
N VAL A 106 -3.75 -9.72 -4.39
CA VAL A 106 -4.33 -9.63 -3.05
C VAL A 106 -4.64 -8.18 -2.70
N PHE A 107 -3.73 -7.25 -3.01
CA PHE A 107 -3.88 -5.83 -2.68
C PHE A 107 -4.95 -5.16 -3.55
N VAL A 108 -5.04 -5.51 -4.83
CA VAL A 108 -6.11 -5.05 -5.72
C VAL A 108 -7.47 -5.57 -5.25
N ILE A 109 -7.60 -6.87 -4.96
CA ILE A 109 -8.85 -7.45 -4.45
C ILE A 109 -9.22 -6.82 -3.09
N GLY A 110 -8.23 -6.68 -2.19
CA GLY A 110 -8.40 -6.01 -0.92
C GLY A 110 -8.92 -4.58 -1.06
N SER A 111 -8.38 -3.80 -2.01
CA SER A 111 -8.87 -2.44 -2.27
C SER A 111 -10.34 -2.41 -2.71
N LEU A 112 -10.76 -3.36 -3.55
CA LEU A 112 -12.18 -3.47 -3.96
C LEU A 112 -13.07 -3.82 -2.78
N CYS A 113 -12.63 -4.72 -1.90
CA CYS A 113 -13.35 -5.04 -0.65
C CYS A 113 -13.44 -3.83 0.28
N ILE A 114 -12.39 -2.99 0.36
CA ILE A 114 -12.40 -1.76 1.16
C ILE A 114 -13.41 -0.75 0.59
N TYR A 115 -13.49 -0.60 -0.73
CA TYR A 115 -14.51 0.26 -1.35
C TYR A 115 -15.93 -0.23 -1.10
N ALA A 116 -16.15 -1.54 -1.18
CA ALA A 116 -17.45 -2.13 -0.84
C ALA A 116 -17.79 -1.91 0.65
N GLY A 117 -16.81 -2.09 1.54
CA GLY A 117 -16.94 -1.87 2.98
C GLY A 117 -17.13 -0.40 3.37
N ALA A 118 -16.69 0.55 2.53
CA ALA A 118 -16.88 1.98 2.77
C ALA A 118 -18.36 2.39 2.76
N LEU A 119 -19.24 1.61 2.12
CA LEU A 119 -20.69 1.86 2.07
C LEU A 119 -21.41 1.44 3.37
N LEU A 120 -20.72 0.77 4.29
CA LEU A 120 -21.28 0.39 5.58
C LEU A 120 -21.37 1.60 6.53
N PRO A 121 -22.32 1.58 7.48
CA PRO A 121 -22.43 2.63 8.48
C PRO A 121 -21.21 2.67 9.41
N ASP A 122 -20.88 3.88 9.86
CA ASP A 122 -19.89 4.10 10.91
C ASP A 122 -20.32 3.39 12.22
N PRO A 123 -19.40 2.75 12.96
CA PRO A 123 -17.95 2.64 12.75
C PRO A 123 -17.51 1.36 12.01
N PHE A 124 -18.46 0.52 11.53
CA PHE A 124 -18.15 -0.80 10.97
C PHE A 124 -17.28 -0.71 9.71
N ASN A 125 -17.47 0.33 8.91
CA ASN A 125 -16.63 0.62 7.72
C ASN A 125 -15.13 0.71 8.05
N ILE A 126 -14.74 1.39 9.14
CA ILE A 126 -13.34 1.59 9.55
C ILE A 126 -12.75 0.26 10.00
N PHE A 127 -13.47 -0.50 10.83
CA PHE A 127 -13.02 -1.82 11.29
C PHE A 127 -12.84 -2.80 10.12
N MET A 128 -13.76 -2.78 9.17
CA MET A 128 -13.66 -3.60 7.97
C MET A 128 -12.45 -3.20 7.12
N GLY A 129 -12.23 -1.90 6.90
CA GLY A 129 -11.07 -1.40 6.16
C GLY A 129 -9.73 -1.84 6.77
N ILE A 130 -9.57 -1.64 8.08
CA ILE A 130 -8.37 -2.06 8.82
C ILE A 130 -8.20 -3.59 8.80
N GLY A 131 -9.30 -4.32 8.99
CA GLY A 131 -9.29 -5.79 8.95
C GLY A 131 -8.82 -6.33 7.60
N ILE A 132 -9.31 -5.76 6.49
CA ILE A 132 -8.90 -6.17 5.14
C ILE A 132 -7.42 -5.93 4.91
N ILE A 133 -6.87 -4.80 5.36
CA ILE A 133 -5.44 -4.51 5.25
C ILE A 133 -4.61 -5.56 5.99
N LEU A 134 -4.97 -5.85 7.24
CA LEU A 134 -4.27 -6.84 8.05
C LEU A 134 -4.28 -8.21 7.36
N ILE A 135 -5.43 -8.63 6.84
CA ILE A 135 -5.56 -9.87 6.07
C ILE A 135 -4.65 -9.84 4.84
N CYS A 136 -4.62 -8.74 4.08
CA CYS A 136 -3.76 -8.63 2.89
C CYS A 136 -2.27 -8.80 3.23
N ILE A 137 -1.82 -8.21 4.33
CA ILE A 137 -0.43 -8.30 4.79
C ILE A 137 -0.11 -9.73 5.24
N ILE A 138 -0.98 -10.33 6.07
CA ILE A 138 -0.81 -11.69 6.59
C ILE A 138 -0.78 -12.70 5.44
N VAL A 139 -1.78 -12.66 4.54
CA VAL A 139 -1.89 -13.57 3.41
C VAL A 139 -0.68 -13.46 2.48
N SER A 140 -0.23 -12.24 2.19
CA SER A 140 0.94 -12.04 1.33
C SER A 140 2.24 -12.55 1.97
N THR A 141 2.36 -12.41 3.29
CA THR A 141 3.52 -12.89 4.07
C THR A 141 3.55 -14.41 4.14
N ILE A 142 2.43 -15.05 4.46
CA ILE A 142 2.30 -16.52 4.49
C ILE A 142 2.61 -17.10 3.11
N LYS A 143 2.08 -16.48 2.05
CA LYS A 143 2.32 -16.97 0.69
C LYS A 143 3.78 -16.80 0.27
N SER A 144 4.46 -15.74 0.71
CA SER A 144 5.90 -15.56 0.50
C SER A 144 6.70 -16.74 1.04
N TYR A 145 6.40 -17.21 2.25
CA TYR A 145 7.06 -18.37 2.84
C TYR A 145 6.75 -19.68 2.11
N SER A 146 5.49 -19.89 1.70
CA SER A 146 5.10 -21.07 0.89
C SER A 146 5.87 -21.14 -0.42
N ILE A 147 5.98 -20.02 -1.14
CA ILE A 147 6.70 -19.94 -2.42
C ILE A 147 8.19 -20.22 -2.22
N TYR A 148 8.79 -19.70 -1.15
CA TYR A 148 10.17 -20.00 -0.82
C TYR A 148 10.41 -21.49 -0.57
N LYS A 149 9.52 -22.14 0.21
CA LYS A 149 9.62 -23.58 0.50
C LYS A 149 9.43 -24.44 -0.75
N GLU A 150 8.60 -24.02 -1.70
CA GLU A 150 8.45 -24.68 -2.99
C GLU A 150 9.72 -24.58 -3.83
N GLU A 151 10.38 -23.41 -3.83
CA GLU A 151 11.61 -23.19 -4.61
C GLU A 151 12.83 -23.91 -4.01
N LEU A 152 12.90 -24.08 -2.69
CA LEU A 152 13.94 -24.87 -2.01
C LEU A 152 13.90 -26.38 -2.32
N LYS A 153 12.74 -26.88 -2.77
CA LYS A 153 12.51 -28.31 -3.03
C LYS A 153 12.76 -28.71 -4.49
N MET A 154 12.95 -27.74 -5.39
CA MET A 154 13.30 -27.94 -6.80
C MET A 154 14.81 -27.89 -6.97
#